data_AF-A0A847NL87-F1
#
_entry.id   AF-A0A847NL87-F1
#
_cell.length_a   1.000
_cell.length_b   1.000
_cell.length_c   1.000
_cell.angle_alpha   90.00
_cell.angle_beta   90.00
_cell.angle_gamma   90.00
#
_symmetry.space_group_name_H-M   'P 1'
#
loop_
_entity.id
_entity.type
_entity.pdbx_description
1 polymer ?
#
loop_
_entity_poly.entity_id
_entity_poly.type
_entity_poly.pdbx_seq_one_letter_code
_entity_poly.pdbx_strand_id
1 'polypeptide(L)'
;MYKEINQEIYSLKEKIRAKEKLENLRELAIEEYNKNLKLMEELKDKLNKEKQDVTKLEGTSLSSFFFSIIGKKEEKLDKERREYLAVKIQYDEHILAMKELDDLIKKYDEELIKYRGVEETYKNLIAEKQRLLIREDTPKGRNLRNLLEKLNELKLDIKEVNEAIFAGENAYNALVEMKEPLESAKGWGTWDLLGGGFFSDIMKHSHLDDANRLSYNV
;
A
#
# COMPACT_ATOMS: atom_id res chain seq x y z
N MET A 1 -21.53 -12.97 -37.95
CA MET A 1 -21.23 -11.64 -37.39
C MET A 1 -21.37 -11.58 -35.87
N TYR A 2 -22.55 -11.33 -35.26
CA TYR A 2 -22.62 -11.19 -33.79
C TYR A 2 -22.27 -12.46 -33.01
N LYS A 3 -22.53 -13.64 -33.59
CA LYS A 3 -22.23 -14.92 -32.95
C LYS A 3 -20.72 -15.11 -32.73
N GLU A 4 -19.91 -14.78 -33.72
CA GLU A 4 -18.44 -14.89 -33.66
C GLU A 4 -17.85 -13.88 -32.66
N ILE A 5 -18.27 -12.61 -32.75
CA ILE A 5 -17.85 -11.56 -31.80
C ILE A 5 -18.22 -11.95 -30.36
N ASN A 6 -19.42 -12.51 -30.13
CA ASN A 6 -19.84 -12.94 -28.80
C ASN A 6 -19.01 -14.11 -28.27
N GLN A 7 -18.67 -15.07 -29.13
CA GLN A 7 -17.82 -16.21 -28.76
C GLN A 7 -16.41 -15.75 -28.41
N GLU A 8 -15.86 -14.81 -29.18
CA GLU A 8 -14.53 -14.27 -28.93
C GLU A 8 -14.49 -13.44 -27.63
N ILE A 9 -15.49 -12.58 -27.38
CA ILE A 9 -15.68 -11.87 -26.10
C ILE A 9 -15.74 -12.86 -24.93
N TYR A 10 -16.47 -13.96 -25.09
CA TYR A 10 -16.57 -14.99 -24.05
C TYR A 10 -15.20 -15.62 -23.77
N SER A 11 -14.46 -16.03 -24.81
CA SER A 11 -13.12 -16.60 -24.67
C SER A 11 -12.12 -15.64 -24.03
N LEU A 12 -12.18 -14.36 -24.38
CA LEU A 12 -11.33 -13.31 -23.81
C LEU A 12 -11.68 -13.10 -22.33
N LYS A 13 -12.96 -13.14 -21.97
CA LYS A 13 -13.39 -13.06 -20.57
C LYS A 13 -12.91 -14.25 -19.74
N GLU A 14 -12.90 -15.45 -20.28
CA GLU A 14 -12.31 -16.62 -19.62
C GLU A 14 -10.81 -16.43 -19.40
N LYS A 15 -10.09 -15.93 -20.41
CA LYS A 15 -8.66 -15.61 -20.30
C LYS A 15 -8.39 -14.53 -19.24
N ILE A 16 -9.21 -13.48 -19.16
CA ILE A 16 -9.09 -12.44 -18.12
C ILE A 16 -9.27 -13.05 -16.74
N ARG A 17 -10.29 -13.88 -16.53
CA ARG A 17 -10.49 -14.55 -15.22
C ARG A 17 -9.34 -15.47 -14.85
N ALA A 18 -8.78 -16.19 -15.82
CA ALA A 18 -7.60 -17.03 -15.61
C ALA A 18 -6.39 -16.17 -15.21
N LYS A 19 -6.18 -15.03 -15.91
CA LYS A 19 -5.16 -14.04 -15.59
C LYS A 19 -5.32 -13.50 -14.16
N GLU A 20 -6.51 -13.01 -13.79
CA GLU A 20 -6.80 -12.48 -12.44
C GLU A 20 -6.51 -13.53 -11.35
N LYS A 21 -6.91 -14.78 -11.58
CA LYS A 21 -6.61 -15.87 -10.65
C LYS A 21 -5.10 -16.09 -10.48
N LEU A 22 -4.36 -16.04 -11.59
CA LEU A 22 -2.91 -16.21 -11.59
C LEU A 22 -2.18 -15.04 -10.92
N GLU A 23 -2.64 -13.81 -11.15
CA GLU A 23 -2.15 -12.60 -10.46
C GLU A 23 -2.34 -12.72 -8.95
N ASN A 24 -3.53 -13.16 -8.49
CA ASN A 24 -3.79 -13.39 -7.07
C ASN A 24 -2.87 -14.47 -6.47
N LEU A 25 -2.66 -15.59 -7.17
CA LEU A 25 -1.75 -16.65 -6.71
C LEU A 25 -0.31 -16.17 -6.61
N ARG A 26 0.13 -15.32 -7.56
CA ARG A 26 1.43 -14.69 -7.54
C ARG A 26 1.59 -13.73 -6.36
N GLU A 27 0.58 -12.91 -6.10
CA GLU A 27 0.60 -11.98 -4.97
C GLU A 27 0.69 -12.72 -3.63
N LEU A 28 -0.10 -13.79 -3.45
CA LEU A 28 -0.01 -14.65 -2.27
C LEU A 28 1.39 -15.27 -2.10
N ALA A 29 2.02 -15.71 -3.19
CA ALA A 29 3.38 -16.25 -3.15
C ALA A 29 4.41 -15.18 -2.75
N ILE A 30 4.26 -13.93 -3.23
CA ILE A 30 5.10 -12.79 -2.86
C ILE A 30 4.92 -12.42 -1.38
N GLU A 31 3.69 -12.39 -0.89
CA GLU A 31 3.40 -12.14 0.52
C GLU A 31 4.06 -13.18 1.41
N GLU A 32 3.96 -14.46 1.05
CA GLU A 32 4.57 -15.54 1.80
C GLU A 32 6.10 -15.49 1.74
N TYR A 33 6.68 -15.15 0.58
CA TYR A 33 8.11 -14.92 0.44
C TYR A 33 8.59 -13.82 1.38
N ASN A 34 7.87 -12.70 1.43
CA ASN A 34 8.21 -11.56 2.29
C ASN A 34 8.09 -11.89 3.78
N LYS A 35 7.14 -12.76 4.19
CA LYS A 35 7.07 -13.25 5.57
C LYS A 35 8.28 -14.12 5.91
N ASN A 36 8.64 -15.05 5.04
CA ASN A 36 9.82 -15.91 5.23
C ASN A 36 11.12 -15.08 5.25
N LEU A 37 11.21 -14.03 4.45
CA LEU A 37 12.34 -13.09 4.47
C LEU A 37 12.50 -12.43 5.85
N LYS A 38 11.41 -11.89 6.41
CA LYS A 38 11.43 -11.28 7.75
C LYS A 38 11.85 -12.27 8.83
N LEU A 39 11.26 -13.47 8.83
CA LEU A 39 11.61 -14.52 9.80
C LEU A 39 13.06 -14.98 9.66
N MET A 40 13.56 -15.10 8.43
CA MET A 40 14.95 -15.45 8.15
C MET A 40 15.92 -14.37 8.67
N GLU A 41 15.59 -13.09 8.50
CA GLU A 41 16.38 -11.97 9.04
C GLU A 41 16.44 -12.00 10.58
N GLU A 42 15.31 -12.25 11.25
CA GLU A 42 15.26 -12.41 12.71
C GLU A 42 16.09 -13.62 13.19
N LEU A 43 15.98 -14.75 12.49
CA LEU A 43 16.75 -15.96 12.80
C LEU A 43 18.25 -15.78 12.54
N LYS A 44 18.64 -14.97 11.56
CA LYS A 44 20.05 -14.66 11.26
C LYS A 44 20.74 -14.01 12.45
N ASP A 45 20.07 -13.05 13.09
CA ASP A 45 20.60 -12.37 14.27
C ASP A 45 20.72 -13.33 15.46
N LYS A 46 19.73 -14.20 15.65
CA LYS A 46 19.77 -15.25 16.67
C LYS A 46 20.91 -16.25 16.39
N LEU A 47 21.03 -16.72 15.16
CA LEU A 47 22.08 -17.64 14.73
C LEU A 47 23.49 -17.08 14.98
N ASN A 48 23.68 -15.79 14.71
CA ASN A 48 24.95 -15.11 14.99
C ASN A 48 25.29 -15.07 16.48
N LYS A 49 24.30 -14.87 17.37
CA LYS A 49 24.50 -14.91 18.83
C LYS A 49 24.89 -16.31 19.30
N GLU A 50 24.12 -17.33 18.92
CA GLU A 50 24.39 -18.74 19.29
C GLU A 50 25.77 -19.19 18.78
N LYS A 51 26.12 -18.80 17.55
CA LYS A 51 27.45 -19.09 16.97
C LYS A 51 28.59 -18.48 17.78
N GLN A 52 28.43 -17.25 18.26
CA GLN A 52 29.43 -16.59 19.10
C GLN A 52 29.59 -17.31 20.44
N ASP A 53 28.50 -17.76 21.04
CA ASP A 53 28.55 -18.43 22.35
C ASP A 53 29.18 -19.82 22.25
N VAL A 54 28.90 -20.58 21.19
CA VAL A 54 29.64 -21.80 20.85
C VAL A 54 31.14 -21.51 20.66
N THR A 55 31.48 -20.48 19.88
CA THR A 55 32.90 -20.13 19.59
C THR A 55 33.66 -19.72 20.85
N LYS A 56 33.04 -18.97 21.77
CA LYS A 56 33.63 -18.57 23.06
C LYS A 56 33.92 -19.80 23.94
N LEU A 57 33.02 -20.77 23.97
CA LEU A 57 33.20 -22.00 24.75
C LEU A 57 34.27 -22.91 24.12
N GLU A 58 34.37 -22.97 22.80
CA GLU A 58 35.42 -23.73 22.09
C GLU A 58 36.81 -23.09 22.24
N GLY A 59 36.92 -21.76 22.24
CA GLY A 59 38.21 -21.04 22.24
C GLY A 59 38.93 -20.90 23.60
N THR A 60 38.33 -21.33 24.71
CA THR A 60 38.98 -21.24 26.04
C THR A 60 39.94 -22.42 26.29
N SER A 61 41.25 -22.12 26.33
CA SER A 61 42.36 -23.10 26.47
C SER A 61 42.33 -23.89 27.78
N LEU A 62 42.51 -25.21 27.66
CA LEU A 62 42.52 -26.22 28.74
C LEU A 62 43.84 -26.17 29.53
N SER A 63 44.00 -25.20 30.43
CA SER A 63 45.16 -25.15 31.34
C SER A 63 44.97 -26.08 32.55
N SER A 64 45.80 -27.13 32.61
CA SER A 64 46.24 -28.09 33.65
C SER A 64 45.48 -28.36 34.99
N PHE A 65 44.43 -27.66 35.40
CA PHE A 65 43.88 -27.79 36.77
C PHE A 65 42.34 -27.97 36.89
N PHE A 66 41.62 -28.22 35.79
CA PHE A 66 40.15 -28.04 35.76
C PHE A 66 39.29 -29.29 35.48
N PHE A 67 39.67 -30.48 35.93
CA PHE A 67 38.91 -31.72 35.68
C PHE A 67 37.43 -31.70 36.11
N SER A 68 37.04 -30.94 37.15
CA SER A 68 35.63 -30.79 37.57
C SER A 68 34.85 -29.75 36.75
N ILE A 69 35.55 -28.82 36.09
CA ILE A 69 34.95 -27.81 35.23
C ILE A 69 34.86 -28.32 33.79
N ILE A 70 35.76 -29.21 33.37
CA ILE A 70 35.75 -29.83 32.03
C ILE A 70 34.41 -30.52 31.75
N GLY A 71 33.90 -31.36 32.66
CA GLY A 71 32.60 -32.02 32.47
C GLY A 71 31.43 -31.03 32.35
N LYS A 72 31.38 -29.99 33.20
CA LYS A 72 30.35 -28.94 33.13
C LYS A 72 30.46 -28.07 31.88
N LYS A 73 31.67 -27.83 31.40
CA LYS A 73 31.95 -27.09 30.17
C LYS A 73 31.50 -27.89 28.95
N GLU A 74 31.75 -29.19 28.94
CA GLU A 74 31.38 -30.08 27.85
C GLU A 74 29.85 -30.24 27.75
N GLU A 75 29.15 -30.41 28.89
CA GLU A 75 27.69 -30.37 28.95
C GLU A 75 27.11 -29.03 28.44
N LYS A 76 27.74 -27.90 28.82
CA LYS A 76 27.32 -26.58 28.36
C LYS A 76 27.57 -26.40 26.86
N LEU A 77 28.72 -26.82 26.36
CA LEU A 77 29.05 -26.77 24.93
C LEU A 77 28.06 -27.59 24.10
N ASP A 78 27.70 -28.79 24.56
CA ASP A 78 26.69 -29.63 23.89
C ASP A 78 25.29 -29.01 23.92
N LYS A 79 24.94 -28.27 24.97
CA LYS A 79 23.69 -27.50 25.00
C LYS A 79 23.70 -26.38 23.95
N GLU A 80 24.74 -25.57 23.92
CA GLU A 80 24.84 -24.39 23.04
C GLU A 80 24.96 -24.82 21.57
N ARG A 81 25.64 -25.94 21.28
CA ARG A 81 25.64 -26.54 19.95
C ARG A 81 24.25 -27.00 19.51
N ARG A 82 23.44 -27.57 20.41
CA ARG A 82 22.05 -27.95 20.10
C ARG A 82 21.18 -26.72 19.84
N GLU A 83 21.34 -25.66 20.63
CA GLU A 83 20.61 -24.39 20.44
C GLU A 83 20.99 -23.74 19.10
N TYR A 84 22.28 -23.68 18.77
CA TYR A 84 22.77 -23.22 17.47
C TYR A 84 22.21 -24.05 16.30
N LEU A 85 22.29 -25.39 16.38
CA LEU A 85 21.80 -26.26 15.31
C LEU A 85 20.28 -26.13 15.11
N ALA A 86 19.51 -26.00 16.19
CA ALA A 86 18.07 -25.80 16.11
C ALA A 86 17.70 -24.51 15.36
N VAL A 87 18.38 -23.40 15.69
CA VAL A 87 18.18 -22.11 15.00
C VAL A 87 18.65 -22.20 13.54
N LYS A 88 19.75 -22.90 13.28
CA LYS A 88 20.27 -23.09 11.92
C LYS A 88 19.31 -23.87 11.03
N ILE A 89 18.70 -24.94 11.54
CA ILE A 89 17.71 -25.72 10.79
C ILE A 89 16.54 -24.84 10.37
N GLN A 90 15.97 -24.06 11.30
CA GLN A 90 14.88 -23.14 11.00
C GLN A 90 15.28 -22.08 9.96
N TYR A 91 16.50 -21.52 10.10
CA TYR A 91 17.03 -20.56 9.15
C TYR A 91 17.17 -21.14 7.73
N ASP A 92 17.74 -22.35 7.62
CA ASP A 92 17.93 -23.04 6.36
C ASP A 92 16.58 -23.45 5.73
N GLU A 93 15.58 -23.85 6.54
CA GLU A 93 14.21 -24.14 6.10
C GLU A 93 13.56 -22.92 5.44
N HIS A 94 13.66 -21.74 6.05
CA HIS A 94 13.12 -20.51 5.47
C HIS A 94 13.82 -20.12 4.16
N ILE A 95 15.14 -20.33 4.05
CA ILE A 95 15.86 -20.09 2.79
C ILE A 95 15.35 -21.02 1.68
N LEU A 96 15.15 -22.30 1.98
CA LEU A 96 14.62 -23.26 1.01
C LEU A 96 13.20 -22.88 0.58
N ALA A 97 12.32 -22.55 1.53
CA ALA A 97 10.96 -22.09 1.24
C ALA A 97 10.96 -20.83 0.37
N MET A 98 11.82 -19.85 0.66
CA MET A 98 11.97 -18.64 -0.16
C MET A 98 12.42 -18.96 -1.58
N LYS A 99 13.34 -19.91 -1.76
CA LYS A 99 13.79 -20.34 -3.08
C LYS A 99 12.65 -20.98 -3.88
N GLU A 100 11.87 -21.86 -3.25
CA GLU A 100 10.71 -22.48 -3.89
C GLU A 100 9.64 -21.46 -4.27
N LEU A 101 9.39 -20.48 -3.40
CA LEU A 101 8.47 -19.37 -3.67
C LEU A 101 8.96 -18.47 -4.80
N ASP A 102 10.26 -18.15 -4.86
CA ASP A 102 10.86 -17.38 -5.95
C ASP A 102 10.73 -18.09 -7.30
N ASP A 103 11.00 -19.41 -7.34
CA ASP A 103 10.80 -20.22 -8.54
C ASP A 103 9.32 -20.26 -8.96
N LEU A 104 8.39 -20.31 -8.00
CA LEU A 104 6.95 -20.25 -8.24
C LEU A 104 6.52 -18.89 -8.80
N ILE A 105 7.02 -17.79 -8.24
CA ILE A 105 6.74 -16.42 -8.70
C ILE A 105 7.22 -16.26 -10.14
N LYS A 106 8.44 -16.71 -10.46
CA LYS A 106 8.98 -16.69 -11.83
C LYS A 106 8.10 -17.47 -12.80
N LYS A 107 7.65 -18.66 -12.41
CA LYS A 107 6.73 -19.46 -13.22
C LYS A 107 5.42 -18.73 -13.48
N TYR A 108 4.84 -18.09 -12.47
CA TYR A 108 3.63 -17.29 -12.64
C TYR A 108 3.87 -16.07 -13.53
N ASP A 109 4.99 -15.38 -13.37
CA ASP A 109 5.39 -14.27 -14.23
C ASP A 109 5.51 -14.69 -15.70
N GLU A 110 6.17 -15.82 -15.98
CA GLU A 110 6.26 -16.39 -17.33
C GLU A 110 4.89 -16.74 -17.92
N GLU A 111 3.99 -17.28 -17.10
CA GLU A 111 2.64 -17.61 -17.54
C GLU A 111 1.78 -16.36 -17.78
N LEU A 112 1.93 -15.32 -16.95
CA LEU A 112 1.26 -14.03 -17.11
C LEU A 112 1.62 -13.31 -18.41
N ILE A 113 2.84 -13.51 -18.93
CA ILE A 113 3.24 -12.97 -20.25
C ILE A 113 2.27 -13.43 -21.35
N LYS A 114 1.75 -14.66 -21.27
CA LYS A 114 0.80 -15.21 -22.25
C LYS A 114 -0.55 -14.47 -22.28
N TYR A 115 -0.87 -13.75 -21.20
CA TYR A 115 -2.10 -12.96 -21.07
C TYR A 115 -1.90 -11.47 -21.36
N ARG A 116 -0.69 -11.05 -21.76
CA ARG A 116 -0.40 -9.67 -22.11
C ARG A 116 -1.33 -9.19 -23.23
N GLY A 117 -1.98 -8.05 -23.00
CA GLY A 117 -2.87 -7.42 -23.98
C GLY A 117 -4.28 -8.04 -24.09
N VAL A 118 -4.58 -9.13 -23.37
CA VAL A 118 -5.93 -9.76 -23.42
C VAL A 118 -7.03 -8.77 -23.01
N GLU A 119 -6.79 -7.97 -21.97
CA GLU A 119 -7.74 -6.92 -21.53
C GLU A 119 -7.94 -5.84 -22.58
N GLU A 120 -6.88 -5.44 -23.28
CA GLU A 120 -6.95 -4.42 -24.31
C GLU A 120 -7.71 -4.94 -25.54
N THR A 121 -7.42 -6.17 -25.97
CA THR A 121 -8.16 -6.85 -27.03
C THR A 121 -9.64 -7.00 -26.65
N TYR A 122 -9.94 -7.36 -25.40
CA TYR A 122 -11.32 -7.44 -24.90
C TYR A 122 -12.04 -6.09 -24.96
N LYS A 123 -11.40 -5.01 -24.49
CA LYS A 123 -11.95 -3.65 -24.53
C LYS A 123 -12.24 -3.22 -25.96
N ASN A 124 -11.30 -3.44 -26.87
CA ASN A 124 -11.44 -3.08 -28.28
C ASN A 124 -12.58 -3.84 -28.96
N LEU A 125 -12.70 -5.15 -28.71
CA LEU A 125 -13.77 -5.97 -29.28
C LEU A 125 -15.16 -5.60 -28.73
N ILE A 126 -15.24 -5.25 -27.44
CA ILE A 126 -16.47 -4.71 -26.84
C ILE A 126 -16.84 -3.37 -27.49
N ALA A 127 -15.88 -2.47 -27.68
CA ALA A 127 -16.10 -1.18 -28.33
C ALA A 127 -16.55 -1.34 -29.79
N GLU A 128 -15.97 -2.30 -30.52
CA GLU A 128 -16.40 -2.66 -31.88
C GLU A 128 -17.84 -3.16 -31.89
N LYS A 129 -18.19 -4.12 -31.00
CA LYS A 129 -19.56 -4.61 -30.85
C LYS A 129 -20.55 -3.49 -30.56
N GLN A 130 -20.19 -2.56 -29.68
CA GLN A 130 -21.00 -1.38 -29.38
C GLN A 130 -21.21 -0.51 -30.62
N ARG A 131 -20.14 -0.21 -31.38
CA ARG A 131 -20.23 0.57 -32.63
C ARG A 131 -21.16 -0.08 -33.65
N LEU A 132 -21.09 -1.40 -33.82
CA LEU A 132 -21.97 -2.14 -34.72
C LEU A 132 -23.44 -2.04 -34.28
N LEU A 133 -23.72 -2.25 -33.00
CA LEU A 133 -25.08 -2.16 -32.46
C LEU A 133 -25.66 -0.75 -32.54
N ILE A 134 -24.84 0.30 -32.39
CA ILE A 134 -25.28 1.70 -32.46
C ILE A 134 -25.53 2.13 -33.91
N ARG A 135 -24.78 1.60 -34.88
CA ARG A 135 -24.98 1.86 -36.31
C ARG A 135 -26.27 1.26 -36.83
N GLU A 136 -26.68 0.13 -36.29
CA GLU A 136 -27.99 -0.46 -36.59
C GLU A 136 -29.09 0.34 -35.88
N ASP A 137 -30.07 0.87 -36.62
CA ASP A 137 -31.25 1.54 -36.05
C ASP A 137 -32.27 0.52 -35.48
N THR A 138 -31.76 -0.45 -34.74
CA THR A 138 -32.55 -1.45 -34.03
C THR A 138 -33.01 -0.89 -32.69
N PRO A 139 -34.14 -1.39 -32.12
CA PRO A 139 -34.54 -1.03 -30.76
C PRO A 139 -33.43 -1.25 -29.72
N LYS A 140 -32.58 -2.28 -29.91
CA LYS A 140 -31.42 -2.56 -29.07
C LYS A 140 -30.32 -1.51 -29.20
N GLY A 141 -30.03 -1.06 -30.42
CA GLY A 141 -29.06 0.01 -30.69
C GLY A 141 -29.47 1.35 -30.09
N ARG A 142 -30.75 1.72 -30.25
CA ARG A 142 -31.30 2.94 -29.63
C ARG A 142 -31.26 2.90 -28.10
N ASN A 143 -31.68 1.78 -27.50
CA ASN A 143 -31.59 1.61 -26.05
C ASN A 143 -30.14 1.70 -25.55
N LEU A 144 -29.20 1.03 -26.23
CA LEU A 144 -27.78 1.11 -25.91
C LEU A 144 -27.24 2.55 -25.96
N ARG A 145 -27.62 3.33 -26.97
CA ARG A 145 -27.25 4.75 -27.08
C ARG A 145 -27.73 5.56 -25.88
N ASN A 146 -29.02 5.43 -25.53
CA ASN A 146 -29.60 6.14 -24.39
C ASN A 146 -28.95 5.74 -23.06
N LEU A 147 -28.61 4.46 -22.89
CA LEU A 147 -27.89 3.98 -21.70
C LEU A 147 -26.47 4.56 -21.63
N LEU A 148 -25.77 4.66 -22.76
CA LEU A 148 -24.43 5.25 -22.81
C LEU A 148 -24.45 6.76 -22.53
N GLU A 149 -25.45 7.48 -23.02
CA GLU A 149 -25.65 8.90 -22.69
C GLU A 149 -25.91 9.06 -21.19
N LYS A 150 -26.85 8.29 -20.62
CA LYS A 150 -27.11 8.32 -19.17
C LYS A 150 -25.88 7.94 -18.33
N LEU A 151 -25.07 7.00 -18.80
CA LEU A 151 -23.81 6.66 -18.13
C LEU A 151 -22.83 7.84 -18.12
N ASN A 152 -22.75 8.61 -19.21
CA ASN A 152 -21.88 9.77 -19.29
C ASN A 152 -22.35 10.90 -18.37
N GLU A 153 -23.66 11.17 -18.33
CA GLU A 153 -24.24 12.13 -17.38
C GLU A 153 -23.90 11.74 -15.94
N LEU A 154 -24.14 10.48 -15.56
CA LEU A 154 -23.79 10.00 -14.21
C LEU A 154 -22.29 10.11 -13.88
N LYS A 155 -21.40 9.99 -14.88
CA LYS A 155 -19.96 10.19 -14.66
C LYS A 155 -19.62 11.66 -14.43
N LEU A 156 -20.30 12.58 -15.11
CA LEU A 156 -20.18 14.01 -14.86
C LEU A 156 -20.71 14.32 -13.46
N ASP A 157 -21.88 13.81 -13.08
CA ASP A 157 -22.46 13.98 -11.74
C ASP A 157 -21.48 13.52 -10.64
N ILE A 158 -20.87 12.34 -10.80
CA ILE A 158 -19.89 11.82 -9.83
C ILE A 158 -18.67 12.75 -9.73
N LYS A 159 -18.21 13.30 -10.87
CA LYS A 159 -17.09 14.23 -10.89
C LYS A 159 -17.46 15.52 -10.14
N GLU A 160 -18.63 16.09 -10.41
CA GLU A 160 -19.13 17.30 -9.74
C GLU A 160 -19.30 17.08 -8.23
N VAL A 161 -19.81 15.93 -7.81
CA VAL A 161 -19.92 15.57 -6.38
C VAL A 161 -18.54 15.50 -5.73
N ASN A 162 -17.55 14.90 -6.38
CA ASN A 162 -16.18 14.85 -5.84
C ASN A 162 -15.56 16.25 -5.74
N GLU A 163 -15.79 17.11 -6.72
CA GLU A 163 -15.34 18.51 -6.70
C GLU A 163 -16.02 19.29 -5.56
N ALA A 164 -17.32 19.07 -5.33
CA ALA A 164 -18.04 19.68 -4.22
C ALA A 164 -17.55 19.18 -2.85
N ILE A 165 -17.25 17.88 -2.70
CA ILE A 165 -16.64 17.32 -1.49
C ILE A 165 -15.29 18.00 -1.24
N PHE A 166 -14.43 18.07 -2.25
CA PHE A 166 -13.12 18.70 -2.13
C PHE A 166 -13.23 20.19 -1.75
N ALA A 167 -14.14 20.94 -2.36
CA ALA A 167 -14.38 22.34 -1.99
C ALA A 167 -14.89 22.47 -0.55
N GLY A 168 -15.76 21.56 -0.11
CA GLY A 168 -16.27 21.50 1.26
C GLY A 168 -15.18 21.20 2.29
N GLU A 169 -14.31 20.23 2.00
CA GLU A 169 -13.14 19.90 2.84
C GLU A 169 -12.18 21.09 2.95
N ASN A 170 -11.92 21.79 1.85
CA ASN A 170 -11.09 23.00 1.85
C ASN A 170 -11.71 24.13 2.68
N ALA A 171 -13.01 24.38 2.53
CA ALA A 171 -13.72 25.39 3.31
C ALA A 171 -13.73 25.05 4.81
N TYR A 172 -13.92 23.77 5.15
CA TYR A 172 -13.84 23.29 6.52
C TYR A 172 -12.45 23.51 7.11
N ASN A 173 -11.39 23.13 6.39
CA ASN A 173 -10.01 23.33 6.84
C ASN A 173 -9.70 24.81 7.03
N ALA A 174 -10.12 25.68 6.11
CA ALA A 174 -9.97 27.13 6.25
C ALA A 174 -10.69 27.67 7.49
N LEU A 175 -11.90 27.19 7.81
CA LEU A 175 -12.63 27.56 9.03
C LEU A 175 -11.92 27.07 10.30
N VAL A 176 -11.37 25.87 10.28
CA VAL A 176 -10.57 25.33 11.39
C VAL A 176 -9.30 26.17 11.60
N GLU A 177 -8.58 26.49 10.52
CA GLU A 177 -7.38 27.34 10.58
C GLU A 177 -7.69 28.76 11.05
N MET A 178 -8.84 29.32 10.65
CA MET A 178 -9.29 30.65 11.10
C MET A 178 -9.65 30.70 12.59
N LYS A 179 -9.94 29.56 13.23
CA LYS A 179 -10.34 29.50 14.64
C LYS A 179 -9.23 29.99 15.58
N GLU A 180 -7.97 29.64 15.34
CA GLU A 180 -6.85 30.04 16.20
C GLU A 180 -6.58 31.55 16.19
N PRO A 181 -6.52 32.23 15.02
CA PRO A 181 -6.46 33.69 14.96
C PRO A 181 -7.68 34.37 15.60
N LEU A 182 -8.89 33.83 15.43
CA LEU A 182 -10.12 34.39 16.03
C LEU A 182 -10.13 34.27 17.55
N GLU A 183 -9.70 33.15 18.12
CA GLU A 183 -9.54 32.98 19.57
C GLU A 183 -8.46 33.91 20.13
N SER A 184 -7.37 34.08 19.39
CA SER A 184 -6.30 35.04 19.73
C SER A 184 -6.82 36.49 19.69
N ALA A 185 -7.58 36.86 18.66
CA ALA A 185 -8.18 38.18 18.52
C ALA A 185 -9.22 38.49 19.61
N LYS A 186 -9.99 37.49 20.05
CA LYS A 186 -10.93 37.63 21.19
C LYS A 186 -10.20 37.94 22.49
N GLY A 187 -9.00 37.38 22.70
CA GLY A 187 -8.14 37.69 23.85
C GLY A 187 -7.69 39.15 23.89
N TRP A 188 -7.47 39.76 22.72
CA TRP A 188 -7.16 41.20 22.60
C TRP A 188 -8.42 42.07 22.75
N GLY A 189 -9.57 41.65 22.24
CA GLY A 189 -10.84 42.39 22.37
C GLY A 189 -11.38 42.47 23.81
N THR A 190 -11.09 41.47 24.67
CA THR A 190 -11.40 41.57 26.10
C THR A 190 -10.49 42.53 26.86
N TRP A 191 -9.28 42.79 26.37
CA TRP A 191 -8.38 43.80 26.92
C TRP A 191 -8.93 45.22 26.66
N ASP A 192 -9.47 45.48 25.45
CA ASP A 192 -10.13 46.75 25.11
C ASP A 192 -11.39 47.03 25.95
N LEU A 193 -12.12 46.00 26.39
CA LEU A 193 -13.35 46.15 27.18
C LEU A 193 -13.15 46.20 28.70
N LEU A 194 -12.04 45.67 29.24
CA LEU A 194 -11.83 45.51 30.69
C LEU A 194 -10.71 46.36 31.28
N GLY A 195 -9.90 47.07 30.47
CA GLY A 195 -8.87 47.93 31.03
C GLY A 195 -8.20 48.87 30.04
N GLY A 196 -8.49 50.17 30.17
CA GLY A 196 -7.47 51.21 29.98
C GLY A 196 -7.37 51.82 28.59
N GLY A 197 -8.07 52.95 28.40
CA GLY A 197 -7.80 53.93 27.35
C GLY A 197 -6.44 54.64 27.52
N PHE A 198 -5.33 53.90 27.47
CA PHE A 198 -3.98 54.47 27.57
C PHE A 198 -2.96 53.93 26.56
N PHE A 199 -3.27 52.90 25.77
CA PHE A 199 -2.33 52.34 24.77
C PHE A 199 -2.88 52.29 23.32
N SER A 200 -4.00 52.94 23.02
CA SER A 200 -4.69 52.84 21.72
C SER A 200 -3.99 53.49 20.51
N ASP A 201 -2.86 54.18 20.70
CA ASP A 201 -2.21 54.94 19.61
C ASP A 201 -0.95 54.30 19.04
N ILE A 202 -0.32 53.34 19.71
CA ILE A 202 1.01 52.84 19.28
C ILE A 202 0.93 51.63 18.33
N MET A 203 -0.23 50.97 18.22
CA MET A 203 -0.36 49.72 17.44
C MET A 203 -1.38 49.80 16.29
N LYS A 204 -1.68 51.00 15.78
CA LYS A 204 -2.62 51.21 14.67
C LYS A 204 -2.02 51.06 13.26
N HIS A 205 -0.78 50.58 13.11
CA HIS A 205 -0.09 50.66 11.80
C HIS A 205 0.61 49.39 11.28
N SER A 206 0.26 48.18 11.72
CA SER A 206 0.89 46.98 11.09
C SER A 206 0.03 45.73 10.88
N HIS A 207 -1.27 45.73 11.20
CA HIS A 207 -2.07 44.48 11.09
C HIS A 207 -3.41 44.61 10.35
N LEU A 208 -3.62 45.72 9.61
CA LEU A 208 -4.79 45.87 8.73
C LEU A 208 -4.53 45.39 7.29
N ASP A 209 -3.26 45.23 6.89
CA ASP A 209 -2.91 44.80 5.53
C ASP A 209 -2.94 43.27 5.34
N ASP A 210 -2.75 42.49 6.42
CA ASP A 210 -2.75 41.01 6.34
C ASP A 210 -4.16 40.41 6.25
N ALA A 211 -5.18 41.07 6.81
CA ALA A 211 -6.56 40.60 6.76
C ALA A 211 -7.19 40.73 5.36
N ASN A 212 -6.79 41.74 4.57
CA ASN A 212 -7.28 41.93 3.20
C ASN A 212 -6.68 40.92 2.20
N ARG A 213 -5.52 40.34 2.50
CA ARG A 213 -4.83 39.41 1.58
C ARG A 213 -5.45 38.02 1.56
N LEU A 214 -6.17 37.62 2.61
CA LEU A 214 -6.78 36.29 2.75
C LEU A 214 -8.18 36.18 2.13
N SER A 215 -8.85 37.30 1.82
CA SER A 215 -10.19 37.28 1.21
C SER A 215 -10.20 37.11 -0.31
N TYR A 216 -9.05 37.17 -0.99
CA TYR A 216 -8.98 37.25 -2.46
C TYR A 216 -8.62 35.94 -3.18
N ASN A 217 -8.42 34.83 -2.45
CA ASN A 217 -8.07 33.52 -3.02
C ASN A 217 -9.10 32.44 -2.70
N VAL A 218 -10.38 32.75 -2.90
CA VAL A 218 -11.47 31.76 -3.02
C VAL A 218 -11.97 31.78 -4.45
#